data_AF-A0A1F4D584-F1
#
_entry.id   AF-A0A1F4D584-F1
#
_cell.length_a   1.000
_cell.length_b   1.000
_cell.length_c   1.000
_cell.angle_alpha   90.00
_cell.angle_beta   90.00
_cell.angle_gamma   90.00
#
_symmetry.space_group_name_H-M   'P 1'
#
loop_
_entity.id
_entity.type
_entity.pdbx_description
1 polymer ?
#
loop_
_entity_poly.entity_id
_entity_poly.type
_entity_poly.pdbx_seq_one_letter_code
_entity_poly.pdbx_strand_id
1 'polypeptide(L)'
;MSRARLNGGFTLIEVLVAITLASLVAVIGAAVLRAALDFHSRANRHLKASEDLRAADRLLAHEWSQRREPDLVATANRLEFQTDRLYGVGAEGAARVRYLCAGNDAGQMVFERRLLARADPNRPGPGGADTATLRVLRIDVLVPQLLECDFAYLQTSESRGAKIAQWRAEAGTGQPVPRLVRLRLVTQRGEIAPLVYGIQGAGG
;
A
#
# COMPACT_ATOMS: atom_id res chain seq x y z
N MET A 1 -50.30 -62.36 -29.17
CA MET A 1 -49.53 -61.39 -28.36
C MET A 1 -48.14 -61.26 -28.95
N SER A 2 -47.88 -60.21 -29.74
CA SER A 2 -46.52 -59.84 -30.16
C SER A 2 -46.33 -58.37 -29.81
N ARG A 3 -45.52 -58.10 -28.78
CA ARG A 3 -45.00 -56.76 -28.53
C ARG A 3 -43.55 -56.78 -28.97
N ALA A 4 -43.30 -56.08 -30.08
CA ALA A 4 -41.98 -55.84 -30.63
C ALA A 4 -41.05 -55.28 -29.57
N ARG A 5 -39.89 -55.93 -29.39
CA ARG A 5 -38.73 -55.28 -28.77
C ARG A 5 -38.21 -54.27 -29.78
N LEU A 6 -38.33 -52.98 -29.48
CA LEU A 6 -37.59 -51.93 -30.17
C LEU A 6 -36.11 -52.07 -29.81
N ASN A 7 -35.39 -52.97 -30.49
CA ASN A 7 -33.93 -52.96 -30.49
C ASN A 7 -33.48 -51.89 -31.49
N GLY A 8 -33.60 -50.62 -31.11
CA GLY A 8 -32.98 -49.52 -31.84
C GLY A 8 -31.47 -49.53 -31.57
N GLY A 9 -30.71 -50.18 -32.45
CA GLY A 9 -29.25 -50.05 -32.45
C GLY A 9 -28.86 -48.64 -32.89
N PHE A 10 -28.00 -47.97 -32.12
CA PHE A 10 -27.48 -46.64 -32.47
C PHE A 10 -26.72 -46.72 -33.80
N THR A 11 -27.02 -45.79 -34.71
CA THR A 11 -26.28 -45.72 -35.98
C THR A 11 -24.91 -45.07 -35.75
N LEU A 12 -23.91 -45.44 -36.56
CA LEU A 12 -22.54 -44.89 -36.45
C LEU A 12 -22.52 -43.35 -36.57
N ILE A 13 -23.41 -42.80 -37.39
CA ILE A 13 -23.60 -41.35 -37.55
C ILE A 13 -24.09 -40.72 -36.25
N GLU A 14 -25.03 -41.35 -35.56
CA GLU A 14 -25.63 -40.84 -34.33
C GLU A 14 -24.62 -40.80 -33.17
N VAL A 15 -23.73 -41.81 -33.10
CA VAL A 15 -22.60 -41.81 -32.16
C VAL A 15 -21.60 -40.70 -32.48
N LEU A 16 -21.29 -40.49 -33.76
CA LEU A 16 -20.36 -39.42 -34.17
C LEU A 16 -20.94 -38.03 -33.86
N VAL A 17 -22.22 -37.81 -34.15
CA VAL A 17 -22.94 -36.57 -33.79
C VAL A 17 -22.93 -36.37 -32.27
N ALA A 18 -23.21 -37.40 -31.48
CA ALA A 18 -23.18 -37.31 -30.02
C ALA A 18 -21.78 -36.92 -29.49
N ILE A 19 -20.72 -37.53 -30.00
CA ILE A 19 -19.33 -37.22 -29.60
C ILE A 19 -18.96 -35.79 -29.98
N THR A 20 -19.31 -35.34 -31.19
CA THR A 20 -19.01 -33.97 -31.64
C THR A 20 -19.77 -32.91 -30.86
N LEU A 21 -21.04 -33.17 -30.51
CA LEU A 21 -21.81 -32.28 -29.64
C LEU A 21 -21.24 -32.28 -28.21
N ALA A 22 -20.90 -33.44 -27.66
CA ALA A 22 -20.30 -33.54 -26.34
C ALA A 22 -18.94 -32.81 -26.27
N SER A 23 -18.10 -32.95 -27.30
CA SER A 23 -16.81 -32.26 -27.36
C SER A 23 -16.97 -30.76 -27.52
N LEU A 24 -17.92 -30.30 -28.34
CA LEU A 24 -18.24 -28.87 -28.46
C LEU A 24 -18.71 -28.28 -27.13
N VAL A 25 -19.61 -28.96 -26.43
CA VAL A 25 -20.09 -28.54 -25.10
C VAL A 25 -18.92 -28.52 -24.10
N ALA A 26 -18.05 -29.53 -24.12
CA ALA A 26 -16.87 -29.58 -23.25
C ALA A 26 -15.91 -28.41 -23.50
N VAL A 27 -15.66 -28.07 -24.77
CA VAL A 27 -14.81 -26.93 -25.15
C VAL A 27 -15.42 -25.60 -24.71
N ILE A 28 -16.72 -25.40 -24.93
CA ILE A 28 -17.42 -24.20 -24.46
C ILE A 28 -17.36 -24.12 -22.93
N GLY A 29 -17.61 -25.24 -22.24
CA GLY A 29 -17.51 -25.33 -20.78
C GLY A 29 -16.11 -24.97 -20.27
N ALA A 30 -15.06 -25.48 -20.89
CA ALA A 30 -13.68 -25.17 -20.54
C ALA A 30 -13.35 -23.68 -20.76
N ALA A 31 -13.82 -23.09 -21.86
CA ALA A 31 -13.62 -21.67 -22.16
C ALA A 31 -14.32 -20.76 -21.13
N VAL A 32 -15.58 -21.08 -20.77
CA VAL A 32 -16.35 -20.36 -19.75
C VAL A 32 -15.68 -20.48 -18.39
N LEU A 33 -15.24 -21.68 -18.00
CA LEU A 33 -14.55 -21.90 -16.73
C LEU A 33 -13.25 -21.09 -16.65
N ARG A 34 -12.46 -21.09 -17.73
CA ARG A 34 -11.23 -20.30 -17.81
C ARG A 34 -11.52 -18.80 -17.67
N ALA A 35 -12.53 -18.30 -18.38
CA ALA A 35 -12.94 -16.89 -18.28
C ALA A 35 -13.39 -16.52 -16.86
N ALA A 36 -14.13 -17.41 -16.20
CA ALA A 36 -14.57 -17.22 -14.82
C ALA A 36 -13.39 -17.20 -13.84
N LEU A 37 -12.42 -18.12 -13.99
CA LEU A 37 -11.21 -18.15 -13.18
C LEU A 37 -10.35 -16.89 -13.39
N ASP A 38 -10.20 -16.46 -14.64
CA ASP A 38 -9.46 -15.24 -14.97
C ASP A 38 -10.11 -14.00 -14.35
N PHE A 39 -11.43 -13.89 -14.45
CA PHE A 39 -12.20 -12.82 -13.81
C PHE A 39 -12.04 -12.84 -12.29
N HIS A 40 -12.22 -14.01 -11.67
CA HIS A 40 -12.06 -14.19 -10.23
C HIS A 40 -10.66 -13.80 -9.76
N SER A 41 -9.61 -14.19 -10.51
CA SER A 41 -8.23 -13.82 -10.18
C SER A 41 -8.00 -12.31 -10.24
N ARG A 42 -8.55 -11.62 -11.25
CA ARG A 42 -8.44 -10.16 -11.39
C ARG A 42 -9.22 -9.42 -10.30
N ALA A 43 -10.42 -9.90 -9.99
CA ALA A 43 -11.27 -9.35 -8.94
C ALA A 43 -10.60 -9.51 -7.57
N ASN A 44 -10.06 -10.69 -7.26
CA ASN A 44 -9.40 -10.94 -5.98
C ASN A 44 -8.13 -10.10 -5.80
N ARG A 45 -7.31 -9.97 -6.86
CA ARG A 45 -6.16 -9.03 -6.85
C ARG A 45 -6.58 -7.59 -6.59
N HIS A 46 -7.72 -7.17 -7.15
CA HIS A 46 -8.22 -5.82 -6.93
C HIS A 46 -8.71 -5.61 -5.49
N LEU A 47 -9.49 -6.54 -4.96
CA LEU A 47 -9.97 -6.49 -3.58
C LEU A 47 -8.79 -6.43 -2.61
N LYS A 48 -7.80 -7.31 -2.81
CA LYS A 48 -6.59 -7.34 -2.00
C LYS A 48 -5.83 -6.00 -2.03
N ALA A 49 -5.62 -5.42 -3.21
CA ALA A 49 -4.97 -4.11 -3.32
C ALA A 49 -5.74 -2.99 -2.62
N SER A 50 -7.08 -3.01 -2.67
CA SER A 50 -7.90 -2.03 -1.94
C SER A 50 -7.84 -2.24 -0.43
N GLU A 51 -7.76 -3.48 0.04
CA GLU A 51 -7.62 -3.79 1.46
C GLU A 51 -6.24 -3.38 1.99
N ASP A 52 -5.18 -3.64 1.23
CA ASP A 52 -3.81 -3.24 1.57
C ASP A 52 -3.68 -1.72 1.66
N LEU A 53 -4.30 -0.98 0.73
CA LEU A 53 -4.36 0.47 0.80
C LEU A 53 -5.08 0.98 2.05
N ARG A 54 -6.24 0.40 2.39
CA ARG A 54 -6.99 0.76 3.62
C ARG A 54 -6.21 0.40 4.90
N ALA A 55 -5.46 -0.70 4.88
CA ALA A 55 -4.60 -1.09 5.99
C ALA A 55 -3.44 -0.10 6.16
N ALA A 56 -2.78 0.27 5.05
CA ALA A 56 -1.72 1.27 5.02
C ALA A 56 -2.20 2.64 5.53
N ASP A 57 -3.37 3.07 5.07
CA ASP A 57 -4.00 4.33 5.47
C ASP A 57 -4.27 4.38 6.97
N ARG A 58 -4.94 3.36 7.52
CA ARG A 58 -5.21 3.27 8.97
C ARG A 58 -3.92 3.20 9.79
N LEU A 59 -2.91 2.48 9.32
CA LEU A 59 -1.62 2.37 9.99
C LEU A 59 -0.92 3.73 10.07
N LEU A 60 -0.79 4.43 8.95
CA LEU A 60 -0.17 5.76 8.90
C LEU A 60 -0.96 6.78 9.72
N ALA A 61 -2.29 6.80 9.61
CA ALA A 61 -3.13 7.67 10.41
C ALA A 61 -2.91 7.45 11.92
N HIS A 62 -2.84 6.19 12.34
CA HIS A 62 -2.62 5.83 13.74
C HIS A 62 -1.23 6.26 14.23
N GLU A 63 -0.17 5.90 13.50
CA GLU A 63 1.21 6.23 13.90
C GLU A 63 1.46 7.73 13.87
N TRP A 64 0.92 8.44 12.88
CA TRP A 64 1.01 9.90 12.78
C TRP A 64 0.34 10.62 13.96
N SER A 65 -0.79 10.09 14.44
CA SER A 65 -1.51 10.65 15.58
C SER A 65 -0.77 10.48 16.91
N GLN A 66 0.16 9.52 16.98
CA GLN A 66 0.95 9.17 18.18
C GLN A 66 2.42 9.59 18.07
N ARG A 67 2.75 10.48 17.14
CA ARG A 67 4.13 10.94 16.98
C ARG A 67 4.59 11.74 18.20
N ARG A 68 5.89 11.69 18.50
CA ARG A 68 6.55 12.66 19.39
C ARG A 68 7.07 13.85 18.60
N GLU A 69 6.96 15.03 19.19
CA GLU A 69 7.63 16.25 18.74
C GLU A 69 8.94 16.42 19.56
N PRO A 70 10.00 17.03 18.99
CA PRO A 70 10.09 17.76 17.71
C PRO A 70 10.78 17.00 16.55
N ASP A 71 11.19 15.74 16.73
CA ASP A 71 12.05 15.01 15.80
C ASP A 71 11.29 14.46 14.57
N LEU A 72 10.95 15.36 13.63
CA LEU A 72 10.28 15.08 12.36
C LEU A 72 11.22 15.36 11.17
N VAL A 73 11.32 14.41 10.24
CA VAL A 73 11.85 14.61 8.89
C VAL A 73 10.69 14.52 7.91
N ALA A 74 10.46 15.60 7.16
CA ALA A 74 9.32 15.75 6.27
C ALA A 74 9.75 16.35 4.92
N THR A 75 9.79 15.50 3.90
CA THR A 75 10.21 15.81 2.54
C THR A 75 9.27 15.15 1.54
N ALA A 76 9.39 15.48 0.25
CA ALA A 76 8.46 15.02 -0.79
C ALA A 76 8.34 13.49 -0.87
N ASN A 77 9.37 12.74 -0.50
CA ASN A 77 9.40 11.28 -0.62
C ASN A 77 9.59 10.57 0.72
N ARG A 78 9.73 11.29 1.83
CA ARG A 78 10.04 10.71 3.15
C ARG A 78 9.33 11.47 4.27
N LEU A 79 8.65 10.69 5.09
CA LEU A 79 8.10 11.10 6.36
C LEU A 79 8.69 10.23 7.47
N GLU A 80 9.40 10.81 8.43
CA GLU A 80 10.00 10.06 9.54
C GLU A 80 9.83 10.78 10.87
N PHE A 81 9.40 10.04 11.88
CA PHE A 81 9.14 10.56 13.22
C PHE A 81 9.32 9.47 14.27
N GLN A 82 9.46 9.88 15.53
CA GLN A 82 9.46 8.98 16.68
C GLN A 82 8.03 8.67 17.11
N THR A 83 7.79 7.43 17.56
CA THR A 83 6.51 7.01 18.14
C THR A 83 6.71 6.07 19.32
N ASP A 84 5.75 6.06 20.24
CA ASP A 84 5.80 5.31 21.51
C ASP A 84 5.37 3.86 21.34
N ARG A 85 4.67 3.56 20.24
CA ARG A 85 4.10 2.25 19.97
C ARG A 85 4.37 1.88 18.52
N LEU A 86 5.31 0.96 18.31
CA LEU A 86 5.47 0.33 17.02
C LEU A 86 4.52 -0.84 16.86
N TYR A 87 3.63 -0.76 15.88
CA TYR A 87 2.84 -1.93 15.49
C TYR A 87 3.73 -2.96 14.81
N GLY A 88 3.69 -4.21 15.29
CA GLY A 88 4.38 -5.35 14.68
C GLY A 88 5.82 -5.59 15.15
N VAL A 89 6.30 -4.87 16.16
CA VAL A 89 7.61 -5.13 16.81
C VAL A 89 7.41 -5.00 18.33
N GLY A 90 7.66 -6.06 19.08
CA GLY A 90 7.55 -6.08 20.55
C GLY A 90 8.67 -5.34 21.29
N ALA A 91 9.29 -4.34 20.66
CA ALA A 91 10.39 -3.59 21.22
C ALA A 91 9.86 -2.34 21.92
N GLU A 92 9.94 -2.33 23.26
CA GLU A 92 9.77 -1.12 24.06
C GLU A 92 11.05 -0.28 23.96
N GLY A 93 10.94 0.95 23.47
CA GLY A 93 12.07 1.87 23.29
C GLY A 93 11.73 2.97 22.28
N ALA A 94 12.49 4.07 22.29
CA ALA A 94 12.33 5.18 21.35
C ALA A 94 12.62 4.73 19.92
N ALA A 95 11.59 4.26 19.23
CA ALA A 95 11.69 3.75 17.89
C ALA A 95 11.20 4.78 16.87
N ARG A 96 11.85 4.80 15.71
CA ARG A 96 11.51 5.70 14.62
C ARG A 96 10.80 4.92 13.55
N VAL A 97 9.70 5.48 13.06
CA VAL A 97 9.06 5.00 11.84
C VAL A 97 9.44 5.92 10.69
N ARG A 98 9.75 5.32 9.56
CA ARG A 98 10.03 6.02 8.31
C ARG A 98 9.10 5.50 7.22
N TYR A 99 8.27 6.36 6.70
CA TYR A 99 7.50 6.12 5.49
C TYR A 99 8.23 6.70 4.29
N LEU A 100 8.29 5.93 3.20
CA LEU A 100 9.04 6.27 2.00
C LEU A 100 8.23 5.99 0.74
N CYS A 101 8.34 6.93 -0.19
CA CYS A 101 8.08 6.73 -1.60
C CYS A 101 9.42 6.37 -2.25
N ALA A 102 9.65 5.08 -2.50
CA ALA A 102 10.94 4.56 -2.96
C ALA A 102 10.79 3.74 -4.25
N GLY A 103 11.81 3.76 -5.10
CA GLY A 103 11.93 2.80 -6.18
C GLY A 103 12.38 1.44 -5.63
N ASN A 104 11.74 0.36 -6.07
CA ASN A 104 12.23 -0.99 -5.83
C ASN A 104 13.33 -1.38 -6.84
N ASP A 105 13.94 -2.55 -6.67
CA ASP A 105 15.02 -3.04 -7.56
C ASP A 105 14.57 -3.22 -9.03
N ALA A 106 13.26 -3.34 -9.26
CA ALA A 106 12.66 -3.41 -10.59
C ALA A 106 12.36 -2.02 -11.20
N GLY A 107 12.74 -0.93 -10.52
CA GLY A 107 12.48 0.44 -10.95
C GLY A 107 11.03 0.90 -10.78
N GLN A 108 10.19 0.13 -10.08
CA GLN A 108 8.80 0.49 -9.80
C GLN A 108 8.72 1.29 -8.50
N MET A 109 7.87 2.31 -8.47
CA MET A 109 7.63 3.07 -7.24
C MET A 109 6.78 2.25 -6.27
N VAL A 110 7.15 2.29 -4.99
CA VAL A 110 6.45 1.63 -3.91
C VAL A 110 6.31 2.58 -2.73
N PHE A 111 5.20 2.44 -2.02
CA PHE A 111 5.01 3.05 -0.73
C PHE A 111 5.38 2.03 0.34
N GLU A 112 6.39 2.33 1.14
CA GLU A 112 6.92 1.42 2.15
C GLU A 112 7.06 2.09 3.52
N ARG A 113 7.02 1.25 4.56
CA ARG A 113 7.25 1.62 5.94
C ARG A 113 8.49 0.90 6.43
N ARG A 114 9.41 1.63 7.05
CA ARG A 114 10.61 1.09 7.70
C ARG A 114 10.55 1.39 9.18
N LEU A 115 10.82 0.36 9.97
CA LEU A 115 10.99 0.48 11.41
C LEU A 115 12.47 0.57 11.74
N LEU A 116 12.82 1.61 12.47
CA LEU A 116 14.18 1.96 12.81
C LEU A 116 14.33 1.96 14.33
N ALA A 117 15.41 1.38 14.80
CA ALA A 117 15.84 1.52 16.19
C ALA A 117 17.25 2.08 16.25
N ARG A 118 17.55 2.77 17.36
CA ARG A 118 18.91 3.18 17.67
C ARG A 118 19.80 1.92 17.76
N ALA A 119 20.91 1.89 17.03
CA ALA A 119 21.93 0.87 17.24
C ALA A 119 22.42 0.93 18.70
N ASP A 120 22.65 -0.24 19.30
CA ASP A 120 22.98 -0.39 20.72
C ASP A 120 24.04 0.63 21.19
N PRO A 121 23.74 1.50 22.17
CA PRO A 121 24.69 2.52 22.63
C PRO A 121 26.00 1.94 23.18
N ASN A 122 26.02 0.65 23.57
CA ASN A 122 27.20 -0.01 24.12
C ASN A 122 28.12 -0.63 23.05
N ARG A 123 27.80 -0.53 21.76
CA ARG A 123 28.66 -1.03 20.68
C ARG A 123 29.24 0.14 19.88
N PRO A 124 30.48 0.60 20.19
CA PRO A 124 31.12 1.65 19.41
C PRO A 124 31.30 1.16 17.96
N GLY A 125 30.68 1.88 17.02
CA GLY A 125 30.99 1.73 15.60
C GLY A 125 32.37 2.32 15.29
N PRO A 126 33.03 1.89 14.21
CA PRO A 126 34.30 2.47 13.78
C PRO A 126 34.03 3.85 13.17
N GLY A 127 34.08 4.89 14.01
CA GLY A 127 33.86 6.28 13.61
C GLY A 127 33.26 7.09 14.73
N GLY A 128 34.11 7.67 15.58
CA GLY A 128 33.70 8.58 16.64
C GLY A 128 33.10 9.86 16.07
N ALA A 129 31.78 9.98 16.16
CA ALA A 129 31.00 11.20 16.25
C ALA A 129 29.56 10.76 16.60
N ASP A 130 28.87 11.57 17.38
CA ASP A 130 27.58 11.33 18.04
C ASP A 130 26.37 11.24 17.07
N THR A 131 26.53 10.56 15.94
CA THR A 131 25.43 10.17 15.05
C THR A 131 24.98 8.78 15.43
N ALA A 132 23.98 8.69 16.30
CA ALA A 132 23.26 7.45 16.56
C ALA A 132 22.83 6.79 15.23
N THR A 133 23.57 5.76 14.80
CA THR A 133 23.28 5.04 13.57
C THR A 133 21.97 4.29 13.75
N LEU A 134 20.95 4.67 12.99
CA LEU A 134 19.65 4.00 13.01
C LEU A 134 19.77 2.69 12.23
N ARG A 135 19.48 1.57 12.89
CA ARG A 135 19.39 0.26 12.25
C ARG A 135 17.96 0.02 11.77
N VAL A 136 17.81 -0.48 10.56
CA VAL A 136 16.52 -0.98 10.05
C VAL A 136 16.20 -2.31 10.73
N LEU A 137 15.09 -2.35 11.46
CA LEU A 137 14.54 -3.54 12.08
C LEU A 137 13.61 -4.30 11.13
N ARG A 138 12.81 -3.57 10.36
CA ARG A 138 11.77 -4.13 9.50
C ARG A 138 11.48 -3.20 8.32
N ILE A 139 11.16 -3.79 7.18
CA ILE A 139 10.66 -3.09 5.99
C ILE A 139 9.36 -3.77 5.59
N ASP A 140 8.29 -3.00 5.47
CA ASP A 140 6.99 -3.44 4.99
C ASP A 140 6.63 -2.64 3.73
N VAL A 141 6.45 -3.34 2.60
CA VAL A 141 5.90 -2.71 1.39
C VAL A 141 4.38 -2.63 1.56
N LEU A 142 3.87 -1.41 1.67
CA LEU A 142 2.46 -1.15 1.96
C LEU A 142 1.62 -1.07 0.69
N VAL A 143 2.10 -0.36 -0.33
CA VAL A 143 1.45 -0.28 -1.63
C VAL A 143 2.49 -0.47 -2.73
N PRO A 144 2.43 -1.58 -3.49
CA PRO A 144 3.34 -1.83 -4.59
C PRO A 144 2.86 -1.17 -5.89
N GLN A 145 3.74 -1.12 -6.90
CA GLN A 145 3.40 -0.78 -8.31
C GLN A 145 2.73 0.60 -8.49
N LEU A 146 3.29 1.61 -7.86
CA LEU A 146 2.90 3.01 -8.04
C LEU A 146 3.59 3.60 -9.27
N LEU A 147 2.91 4.57 -9.90
CA LEU A 147 3.48 5.47 -10.91
C LEU A 147 4.09 6.70 -10.22
N GLU A 148 3.35 7.27 -9.26
CA GLU A 148 3.79 8.42 -8.46
C GLU A 148 3.45 8.18 -6.99
N CYS A 149 4.31 8.69 -6.11
CA CYS A 149 4.13 8.67 -4.67
C CYS A 149 4.82 9.91 -4.11
N ASP A 150 4.07 10.78 -3.45
CA ASP A 150 4.60 11.98 -2.84
C ASP A 150 3.86 12.40 -1.56
N PHE A 151 4.61 13.05 -0.69
CA PHE A 151 4.11 13.73 0.49
C PHE A 151 4.04 15.24 0.26
N ALA A 152 3.03 15.85 0.84
CA ALA A 152 2.96 17.29 0.99
C ALA A 152 2.50 17.65 2.42
N TYR A 153 2.89 18.84 2.86
CA TYR A 153 2.72 19.32 4.22
C TYR A 153 1.96 20.64 4.19
N LEU A 154 0.89 20.75 4.98
CA LEU A 154 0.16 22.02 5.06
C LEU A 154 0.95 22.99 5.93
N GLN A 155 1.34 24.10 5.34
CA GLN A 155 2.01 25.19 6.04
C GLN A 155 1.18 26.47 5.89
N THR A 156 1.09 27.24 6.98
CA THR A 156 0.52 28.59 6.93
C THR A 156 1.65 29.59 6.76
N SER A 157 1.60 30.34 5.67
CA SER A 157 2.51 31.46 5.43
C SER A 157 1.72 32.76 5.54
N GLU A 158 2.33 33.76 6.17
CA GLU A 158 1.78 35.10 6.21
C GLU A 158 2.40 35.93 5.09
N SER A 159 1.57 36.40 4.16
CA SER A 159 2.00 37.26 3.06
C SER A 159 1.08 38.46 2.98
N ARG A 160 1.66 39.67 3.02
CA ARG A 160 0.92 40.95 2.95
C ARG A 160 -0.23 41.06 3.99
N GLY A 161 -0.01 40.56 5.21
CA GLY A 161 -1.00 40.62 6.30
C GLY A 161 -2.14 39.60 6.20
N ALA A 162 -2.10 38.67 5.23
CA ALA A 162 -3.04 37.56 5.13
C ALA A 162 -2.34 36.22 5.45
N LYS A 163 -2.99 35.39 6.27
CA LYS A 163 -2.57 34.01 6.52
C LYS A 163 -3.08 33.11 5.39
N ILE A 164 -2.17 32.56 4.61
CA ILE A 164 -2.47 31.68 3.46
C ILE A 164 -2.00 30.27 3.81
N ALA A 165 -2.90 29.29 3.68
CA ALA A 165 -2.57 27.88 3.83
C ALA A 165 -2.12 27.30 2.48
N GLN A 166 -0.94 26.69 2.44
CA GLN A 166 -0.36 26.12 1.22
C GLN A 166 0.23 24.74 1.49
N TRP A 167 -0.01 23.79 0.59
CA TRP A 167 0.69 22.51 0.57
C TRP A 167 2.09 22.68 0.01
N ARG A 168 3.10 22.23 0.76
CA ARG A 168 4.52 22.28 0.35
C ARG A 168 5.14 20.90 0.41
N ALA A 169 6.10 20.65 -0.47
CA ALA A 169 6.79 19.36 -0.57
C ALA A 169 7.67 19.05 0.65
N GLU A 170 8.06 20.06 1.43
CA GLU A 170 8.95 19.91 2.58
C GLU A 170 8.46 20.74 3.75
N ALA A 171 8.69 20.25 4.96
CA ALA A 171 8.56 21.08 6.16
C ALA A 171 9.85 21.89 6.31
N GLY A 172 9.78 23.20 6.06
CA GLY A 172 10.96 24.07 6.18
C GLY A 172 11.66 23.94 7.55
N THR A 173 12.99 24.00 7.55
CA THR A 173 13.80 23.95 8.77
C THR A 173 13.45 25.11 9.71
N GLY A 174 13.15 24.81 10.98
CA GLY A 174 12.76 25.82 11.97
C GLY A 174 11.31 26.30 11.88
N GLN A 175 10.49 25.73 10.99
CA GLN A 175 9.05 25.96 10.97
C GLN A 175 8.35 25.07 12.02
N PRO A 176 7.16 25.48 12.50
CA PRO A 176 6.34 24.61 13.33
C PRO A 176 6.06 23.28 12.60
N VAL A 177 6.05 22.20 13.38
CA VAL A 177 5.78 20.85 12.89
C VAL A 177 4.45 20.86 12.11
N PRO A 178 4.41 20.39 10.85
CA PRO A 178 3.20 20.39 10.05
C PRO A 178 2.12 19.55 10.73
N ARG A 179 0.95 20.16 10.94
CA ARG A 179 -0.18 19.47 11.59
C ARG A 179 -0.91 18.54 10.63
N LEU A 180 -0.87 18.86 9.33
CA LEU A 180 -1.53 18.10 8.27
C LEU A 180 -0.50 17.62 7.26
N VAL A 181 -0.57 16.33 6.95
CA VAL A 181 0.22 15.66 5.91
C VAL A 181 -0.74 15.15 4.86
N ARG A 182 -0.40 15.31 3.59
CA ARG A 182 -1.09 14.71 2.46
C ARG A 182 -0.17 13.67 1.84
N LEU A 183 -0.70 12.48 1.61
CA LEU A 183 -0.08 11.44 0.81
C LEU A 183 -0.83 11.32 -0.51
N ARG A 184 -0.10 11.43 -1.62
CA ARG A 184 -0.61 11.24 -2.97
C ARG A 184 -0.03 9.95 -3.53
N LEU A 185 -0.91 9.09 -4.04
CA LEU A 185 -0.57 7.79 -4.61
C LEU A 185 -1.23 7.67 -5.98
N VAL A 186 -0.43 7.44 -7.02
CA VAL A 186 -0.92 7.23 -8.38
C VAL A 186 -0.61 5.81 -8.80
N THR A 187 -1.62 5.10 -9.27
CA THR A 187 -1.51 3.72 -9.76
C THR A 187 -1.72 3.68 -11.27
N GLN A 188 -1.48 2.53 -11.91
CA GLN A 188 -1.85 2.32 -13.32
C GLN A 188 -3.35 2.51 -13.61
N ARG A 189 -4.21 2.45 -12.60
CA ARG A 189 -5.67 2.65 -12.74
C ARG A 189 -6.09 4.10 -12.56
N GLY A 190 -5.15 4.99 -12.18
CA GLY A 190 -5.41 6.38 -11.88
C GLY A 190 -4.94 6.78 -10.49
N GLU A 191 -5.19 8.05 -10.18
CA GLU A 191 -4.90 8.66 -8.89
C GLU A 191 -5.88 8.18 -7.81
N ILE A 192 -5.33 7.73 -6.68
CA ILE A 192 -6.11 7.45 -5.48
C ILE A 192 -6.44 8.80 -4.83
N ALA A 193 -7.66 8.96 -4.32
CA ALA A 193 -8.06 10.18 -3.61
C ALA A 193 -7.00 10.55 -2.54
N PRO A 194 -6.47 11.78 -2.53
CA PRO A 194 -5.38 12.16 -1.64
C PRO A 194 -5.75 11.90 -0.18
N LEU A 195 -4.88 11.18 0.52
CA LEU A 195 -5.08 10.83 1.92
C LEU A 195 -4.51 11.95 2.79
N VAL A 196 -5.30 12.49 3.70
CA VAL A 196 -4.89 13.62 4.55
C VAL A 196 -4.93 13.20 6.02
N TYR A 197 -3.78 13.37 6.69
CA TYR A 197 -3.55 12.95 8.07
C TYR A 197 -3.35 14.16 8.96
N GLY A 198 -4.17 14.27 10.01
CA GLY A 198 -4.05 15.30 11.05
C GLY A 198 -3.68 14.71 12.41
N ILE A 199 -3.19 15.58 13.30
CA ILE A 199 -3.19 15.29 14.75
C ILE A 199 -4.57 15.56 15.34
N GLN A 200 -5.11 14.60 16.10
CA GLN A 200 -6.29 14.86 16.92
C GLN A 200 -5.93 15.94 17.95
N GLY A 201 -6.71 17.02 17.99
CA GLY A 201 -6.44 18.22 18.82
C GLY A 201 -6.28 19.55 18.06
N ALA A 202 -6.69 19.62 16.78
CA ALA A 202 -6.76 20.87 16.01
C ALA A 202 -8.19 21.42 15.82
N GLY A 203 -9.16 20.89 16.56
CA GLY A 203 -10.49 21.49 16.69
C GLY A 203 -10.51 22.32 17.97
N GLY A 204 -10.11 23.58 17.85
CA GLY A 204 -10.40 24.67 18.79
C GLY A 204 -11.05 25.78 18.00
#